data_AF-A0A4D8R881-F1
#
_entry.id   AF-A0A4D8R881-F1
#
_cell.length_a   1.000
_cell.length_b   1.000
_cell.length_c   1.000
_cell.angle_alpha   90.00
_cell.angle_beta   90.00
_cell.angle_gamma   90.00
#
_symmetry.space_group_name_H-M   'P 1'
#
loop_
_entity.id
_entity.type
_entity.pdbx_description
1 polymer ?
#
loop_
_entity_poly.entity_id
_entity_poly.type
_entity_poly.pdbx_seq_one_letter_code
_entity_poly.pdbx_strand_id
1 'polypeptide(L)'
;MIEVKVHSQSDEEIASVWMREAPRVGEYLWIAADGEAFREKHGTTSFKVVEVAHWIVPGWSPSTHTGEPIHSVCAYVEPVS
;
A
#
# COMPACT_ATOMS: atom_id res chain seq x y z
N MET A 1 -5.91 11.33 -5.11
CA MET A 1 -4.73 10.48 -4.83
C MET A 1 -5.18 9.45 -3.82
N ILE A 2 -4.80 8.20 -4.02
CA ILE A 2 -5.19 7.06 -3.17
C ILE A 2 -4.02 6.76 -2.24
N GLU A 3 -4.28 6.71 -0.94
CA GLU A 3 -3.32 6.17 0.00
C GLU A 3 -3.41 4.64 -0.05
N VAL A 4 -2.28 3.96 -0.20
CA VAL A 4 -2.18 2.52 -0.21
C VAL A 4 -1.32 2.10 0.96
N LYS A 5 -1.93 1.44 1.94
CA LYS A 5 -1.22 0.77 3.03
C LYS A 5 -0.81 -0.61 2.56
N VAL A 6 0.50 -0.85 2.52
CA VAL A 6 1.09 -2.10 2.05
C VAL A 6 1.35 -2.98 3.26
N HIS A 7 0.71 -4.14 3.32
CA HIS A 7 0.85 -5.10 4.40
C HIS A 7 1.45 -6.42 3.92
N SER A 8 2.19 -7.09 4.79
CA SER A 8 2.57 -8.49 4.59
C SER A 8 1.34 -9.40 4.79
N GLN A 9 1.41 -10.65 4.34
CA GLN A 9 0.34 -11.63 4.60
C GLN A 9 0.12 -11.93 6.10
N SER A 10 1.05 -11.54 6.98
CA SER A 10 0.89 -11.63 8.43
C SER A 10 0.32 -10.35 9.06
N ASP A 11 -0.28 -9.48 8.25
CA ASP A 11 -0.91 -8.21 8.63
C ASP A 11 0.05 -7.13 9.16
N GLU A 12 1.36 -7.31 8.99
CA GLU A 12 2.36 -6.29 9.33
C GLU A 12 2.37 -5.18 8.28
N GLU A 13 2.23 -3.92 8.68
CA GLU A 13 2.39 -2.78 7.78
C GLU A 13 3.87 -2.66 7.35
N ILE A 14 4.11 -2.77 6.05
CA ILE A 14 5.42 -2.65 5.42
C ILE A 14 5.71 -1.19 5.07
N ALA A 15 4.74 -0.52 4.45
CA ALA A 15 4.87 0.86 4.00
C ALA A 15 3.51 1.50 3.72
N SER A 16 3.50 2.83 3.62
CA SER A 16 2.36 3.60 3.12
C SER A 16 2.79 4.40 1.89
N VAL A 17 2.10 4.21 0.76
CA VAL A 17 2.45 4.84 -0.52
C VAL A 17 1.26 5.59 -1.14
N TRP A 18 1.56 6.70 -1.81
CA TRP A 18 0.55 7.49 -2.50
C TRP A 18 0.51 7.12 -3.98
N MET A 19 -0.63 6.64 -4.45
CA MET A 19 -0.82 6.18 -5.82
C MET A 19 -1.90 6.98 -6.55
N ARG A 20 -1.77 7.08 -7.88
CA ARG A 20 -2.80 7.67 -8.73
C ARG A 20 -4.01 6.75 -8.87
N GLU A 21 -3.75 5.45 -8.93
CA GLU A 21 -4.74 4.38 -9.12
C GLU A 21 -4.50 3.30 -8.06
N ALA A 22 -5.55 2.58 -7.67
CA ALA A 22 -5.41 1.46 -6.74
C ALA A 22 -4.67 0.31 -7.44
N PRO A 23 -3.74 -0.36 -6.75
CA PRO A 23 -3.05 -1.51 -7.33
C PRO A 23 -4.03 -2.64 -7.58
N ARG A 24 -3.69 -3.53 -8.52
CA ARG A 24 -4.47 -4.74 -8.81
C ARG A 24 -3.75 -5.97 -8.30
N VAL A 25 -4.51 -7.00 -7.96
CA VAL A 25 -3.96 -8.33 -7.67
C VAL A 25 -3.14 -8.82 -8.87
N GLY A 26 -1.93 -9.29 -8.61
CA GLY A 26 -0.96 -9.71 -9.62
C GLY A 26 -0.01 -8.61 -10.10
N GLU A 27 -0.25 -7.34 -9.78
CA GLU A 27 0.71 -6.26 -10.07
C GLU A 27 1.90 -6.29 -9.10
N TYR A 28 2.95 -5.58 -9.49
CA TYR A 28 4.18 -5.46 -8.73
C TYR A 28 4.34 -4.05 -8.17
N LEU A 29 4.69 -3.96 -6.89
CA LEU A 29 5.04 -2.73 -6.20
C LEU A 29 6.55 -2.70 -5.94
N TRP A 30 7.18 -1.60 -6.30
CA TRP A 30 8.57 -1.32 -5.95
C TRP A 30 8.59 -0.19 -4.92
N ILE A 31 9.14 -0.48 -3.74
CA ILE A 31 9.29 0.52 -2.67
C ILE A 31 10.72 1.05 -2.71
N ALA A 32 10.86 2.33 -3.07
CA ALA A 32 12.15 2.99 -3.30
C ALA A 32 12.66 3.80 -2.11
N ALA A 33 11.89 3.93 -1.03
CA ALA A 33 12.28 4.71 0.15
C ALA A 33 13.45 4.00 0.87
N ASP A 34 14.62 4.65 0.89
CA ASP A 34 15.85 4.17 1.53
C ASP A 34 16.12 2.67 1.31
N GLY A 35 16.26 2.32 0.02
CA GLY A 35 16.19 0.94 -0.45
C GLY A 35 17.18 -0.04 0.20
N GLU A 36 18.29 0.43 0.80
CA GLU A 36 19.24 -0.42 1.51
C GLU A 36 18.71 -0.80 2.90
N ALA A 37 18.35 0.17 3.74
CA ALA A 37 17.75 -0.08 5.06
C ALA A 37 16.41 -0.86 4.94
N PHE A 38 15.63 -0.54 3.91
CA PHE A 38 14.38 -1.23 3.63
C PHE A 38 14.62 -2.70 3.23
N ARG A 39 15.61 -2.94 2.35
CA ARG A 39 15.99 -4.31 1.95
C ARG A 39 16.59 -5.09 3.11
N GLU A 40 17.36 -4.47 4.00
CA GLU A 40 17.87 -5.12 5.20
C GLU A 40 16.72 -5.60 6.11
N LYS A 41 15.68 -4.79 6.27
CA LYS A 41 14.52 -5.13 7.11
C LYS A 41 13.59 -6.17 6.47
N HIS A 42 13.29 -6.04 5.18
CA HIS A 42 12.25 -6.81 4.49
C HIS A 42 12.77 -7.85 3.50
N GLY A 43 14.09 -7.96 3.32
CA GLY A 43 14.76 -8.89 2.41
C GLY A 43 14.68 -8.52 0.92
N THR A 44 13.75 -7.63 0.53
CA THR A 44 13.53 -7.18 -0.85
C THR A 44 12.96 -5.77 -0.89
N THR A 45 12.98 -5.15 -2.07
CA THR A 45 12.29 -3.88 -2.37
C THR A 45 11.13 -4.08 -3.35
N SER A 46 10.94 -5.30 -3.84
CA SER A 46 9.93 -5.64 -4.85
C SER A 46 8.92 -6.61 -4.27
N PHE A 47 7.65 -6.30 -4.42
CA PHE A 47 6.56 -7.11 -3.89
C PHE A 47 5.49 -7.33 -4.95
N LYS A 48 4.84 -8.49 -4.91
CA LYS A 48 3.67 -8.79 -5.74
C LYS A 48 2.41 -8.63 -4.90
N VAL A 49 1.43 -7.93 -5.45
CA VAL A 49 0.13 -7.72 -4.81
C VAL A 49 -0.68 -9.01 -4.92
N VAL A 50 -1.11 -9.55 -3.78
CA VAL A 50 -1.86 -10.81 -3.70
C VAL A 50 -3.32 -10.58 -3.33
N GLU A 51 -3.62 -9.50 -2.61
CA GLU A 51 -4.98 -9.12 -2.24
C GLU A 51 -5.07 -7.60 -2.09
N VAL A 52 -6.24 -7.04 -2.39
CA VAL A 52 -6.54 -5.62 -2.18
C VAL A 52 -7.86 -5.50 -1.44
N ALA A 53 -7.79 -5.11 -0.17
CA ALA A 53 -8.94 -4.83 0.66
C ALA A 53 -9.30 -3.34 0.55
N HIS A 54 -10.49 -3.04 0.05
CA HIS A 54 -11.00 -1.68 0.03
C HIS A 54 -11.53 -1.31 1.42
N TRP A 55 -10.88 -0.35 2.07
CA TRP A 55 -11.37 0.23 3.31
C TRP A 55 -12.04 1.57 2.96
N ILE A 56 -13.36 1.56 2.80
CA ILE A 56 -14.12 2.80 2.93
C ILE A 56 -14.30 2.99 4.43
N VAL A 57 -13.76 4.07 5.00
CA VAL A 57 -14.00 4.42 6.41
C VAL A 57 -15.51 4.49 6.62
N PRO A 58 -16.12 3.59 7.43
CA PRO A 58 -17.57 3.53 7.58
C PRO A 58 -18.05 4.82 8.28
N GLY A 59 -18.56 5.77 7.49
CA GLY A 59 -18.99 7.10 7.98
C GLY A 59 -18.32 8.28 7.29
N TRP A 60 -17.38 8.07 6.38
CA TRP A 60 -16.69 9.14 5.68
C TRP A 60 -17.43 9.56 4.41
N SER A 61 -17.91 10.81 4.40
CA SER A 61 -18.38 11.54 3.21
C SER A 61 -17.28 12.50 2.79
N PRO A 62 -16.97 12.65 1.49
CA PRO A 62 -15.89 13.52 1.03
C PRO A 62 -16.14 14.97 1.44
N SER A 63 -15.45 15.42 2.48
CA SER A 63 -15.25 16.84 2.74
C SER A 63 -14.15 17.33 1.81
N THR A 64 -14.51 18.06 0.77
CA THR A 64 -13.57 18.65 -0.20
C THR A 64 -12.69 19.76 0.39
N HIS A 65 -12.75 20.01 1.70
CA HIS A 65 -12.14 21.17 2.36
C HIS A 65 -10.91 20.87 3.24
N THR A 66 -10.58 19.59 3.51
CA THR A 66 -9.54 19.23 4.52
C THR A 66 -8.25 18.66 3.94
N GLY A 67 -8.18 18.35 2.65
CA GLY A 67 -6.96 17.82 2.02
C GLY A 67 -6.62 16.36 2.38
N GLU A 68 -7.51 15.66 3.08
CA GLU A 68 -7.35 14.25 3.43
C GLU A 68 -7.57 13.32 2.22
N PRO A 69 -6.92 12.14 2.18
CA PRO A 69 -7.08 11.18 1.09
C PRO A 69 -8.53 10.81 0.90
N ILE A 70 -9.02 11.03 -0.33
CA ILE A 70 -10.42 10.75 -0.69
C ILE A 70 -10.72 9.25 -0.58
N HIS A 71 -9.70 8.40 -0.72
CA HIS A 71 -9.78 6.94 -0.71
C HIS A 71 -8.47 6.36 -0.14
N SER A 72 -8.58 5.38 0.77
CA SER A 72 -7.46 4.58 1.27
C SER A 72 -7.74 3.10 1.01
N VAL A 73 -6.73 2.33 0.62
CA VAL A 73 -6.84 0.89 0.39
C VAL A 73 -5.72 0.15 1.10
N CYS A 74 -5.99 -1.07 1.55
CA CYS A 74 -4.97 -1.98 2.05
C CYS A 74 -4.60 -2.96 0.93
N ALA A 75 -3.32 -3.06 0.62
CA ALA A 75 -2.78 -4.03 -0.32
C ALA A 75 -1.91 -5.04 0.43
N TYR A 76 -2.30 -6.31 0.41
CA TYR A 76 -1.47 -7.39 0.91
C TYR A 76 -0.51 -7.84 -0.18
N VAL A 77 0.74 -8.05 0.20
CA VAL A 77 1.81 -8.36 -0.75
C VAL A 77 2.68 -9.53 -0.31
N GLU A 78 3.30 -10.18 -1.29
CA GLU A 78 4.36 -11.18 -1.09
C GLU A 78 5.69 -10.66 -1.66
N PRO A 79 6.84 -10.93 -1.00
CA PRO A 79 8.14 -10.53 -1.52
C PRO A 79 8.45 -11.25 -2.84
N VAL A 80 9.01 -10.53 -3.80
CA VAL A 80 9.57 -11.13 -5.02
C VAL A 80 11.01 -11.54 -4.73
N SER A 81 11.26 -12.84 -4.79
CA SER A 81 12.57 -13.50 -4.67
C SER A 81 13.41 -13.36 -5.93
#